data_AF-A0A3S0S9D6-F1
#
_entry.id   AF-A0A3S0S9D6-F1
#
_cell.length_a   1.000
_cell.length_b   1.000
_cell.length_c   1.000
_cell.angle_alpha   90.00
_cell.angle_beta   90.00
_cell.angle_gamma   90.00
#
_symmetry.space_group_name_H-M   'P 1'
#
loop_
_entity.id
_entity.type
_entity.pdbx_description
1 polymer ?
#
loop_
_entity_poly.entity_id
_entity_poly.type
_entity_poly.pdbx_seq_one_letter_code
_entity_poly.pdbx_strand_id
1 'polypeptide(L)'
;MEEPMHPYRMQRLIKERGKDEVINVTQRASLYQTIQRLEREGLIIPRKTVRDDKRPERTVYEITEKGREIALEWMRAILSTLTREYPEFPAAMSSLPLLTPDDVASQLELRAKAIESELRRIDDVLQEAQAVPRLFLLEMEYLRAIHAAELSWVSGIVGDLSAQRITWTEEWLRQIAAKFSIAPKLD
;
A
#
# COMPACT_ATOMS: atom_id res chain seq x y z
N MET A 1 20.11 -17.43 -6.86
CA MET A 1 18.91 -17.91 -6.12
C MET A 1 19.16 -17.68 -4.65
N GLU A 2 18.15 -17.24 -3.88
CA GLU A 2 18.33 -17.07 -2.43
C GLU A 2 18.41 -18.42 -1.70
N GLU A 3 19.12 -18.43 -0.58
CA GLU A 3 19.32 -19.61 0.27
C GLU A 3 18.07 -19.90 1.14
N PRO A 4 17.90 -21.14 1.65
CA PRO A 4 16.84 -21.45 2.62
C PRO A 4 16.93 -20.56 3.86
N MET A 5 15.80 -20.03 4.31
CA MET A 5 15.79 -19.02 5.38
C MET A 5 14.83 -19.33 6.51
N HIS A 6 15.21 -18.92 7.71
CA HIS A 6 14.31 -18.90 8.85
C HIS A 6 13.36 -17.68 8.76
N PRO A 7 12.09 -17.76 9.18
CA PRO A 7 11.12 -16.65 9.15
C PRO A 7 11.66 -15.32 9.69
N TYR A 8 12.40 -15.37 10.82
CA TYR A 8 13.05 -14.19 11.39
C TYR A 8 14.06 -13.52 10.45
N ARG A 9 14.84 -14.30 9.69
CA ARG A 9 15.79 -13.75 8.72
C ARG A 9 15.06 -13.13 7.54
N MET A 10 13.98 -13.75 7.07
CA MET A 10 13.12 -13.18 6.02
C MET A 10 12.58 -11.81 6.44
N GLN A 11 11.99 -11.69 7.64
CA GLN A 11 11.47 -10.41 8.14
C GLN A 11 12.56 -9.33 8.20
N ARG A 12 13.76 -9.69 8.68
CA ARG A 12 14.89 -8.77 8.73
C ARG A 12 15.34 -8.32 7.35
N LEU A 13 15.44 -9.23 6.39
CA LEU A 13 15.87 -8.91 5.03
C LEU A 13 14.86 -8.00 4.31
N ILE A 14 13.56 -8.18 4.53
CA ILE A 14 12.54 -7.29 3.97
C ILE A 14 12.78 -5.84 4.42
N LYS A 15 13.05 -5.64 5.71
CA LYS A 15 13.37 -4.32 6.28
C LYS A 15 14.74 -3.79 5.85
N GLU A 16 15.78 -4.64 5.92
CA GLU A 16 17.15 -4.28 5.53
C GLU A 16 17.23 -3.84 4.04
N ARG A 17 16.28 -4.28 3.21
CA ARG A 17 16.17 -3.93 1.79
C ARG A 17 15.09 -2.88 1.49
N GLY A 18 14.51 -2.26 2.50
CA GLY A 18 13.46 -1.23 2.35
C GLY A 18 12.16 -1.73 1.70
N LYS A 19 11.94 -3.05 1.67
CA LYS A 19 10.73 -3.63 1.05
C LYS A 19 9.49 -3.49 1.93
N ASP A 20 9.66 -3.07 3.19
CA ASP A 20 8.57 -2.72 4.09
C ASP A 20 7.87 -1.40 3.73
N GLU A 21 8.45 -0.61 2.82
CA GLU A 21 7.79 0.57 2.23
C GLU A 21 6.57 0.20 1.37
N VAL A 22 6.56 -1.00 0.78
CA VAL A 22 5.49 -1.48 -0.12
C VAL A 22 4.84 -2.79 0.35
N ILE A 23 5.34 -3.38 1.44
CA ILE A 23 4.81 -4.63 2.01
C ILE A 23 4.65 -4.48 3.52
N ASN A 24 3.43 -4.65 4.01
CA ASN A 24 3.18 -4.70 5.45
C ASN A 24 3.66 -6.03 6.05
N VAL A 25 4.86 -6.02 6.64
CA VAL A 25 5.43 -7.16 7.38
C VAL A 25 5.59 -6.87 8.88
N THR A 26 4.83 -5.92 9.39
CA THR A 26 5.01 -5.37 10.74
C THR A 26 4.64 -6.39 11.82
N GLN A 27 3.65 -7.23 11.56
CA GLN A 27 3.18 -8.23 12.50
C GLN A 27 3.90 -9.57 12.31
N ARG A 28 4.55 -10.08 13.35
CA ARG A 28 5.20 -11.41 13.29
C ARG A 28 4.19 -12.53 13.07
N ALA A 29 3.03 -12.45 13.72
CA ALA A 29 2.00 -13.48 13.62
C ALA A 29 1.54 -13.69 12.17
N SER A 30 1.36 -12.62 11.39
CA SER A 30 0.93 -12.71 9.99
C SER A 30 1.99 -13.37 9.10
N LEU A 31 3.28 -13.11 9.34
CA LEU A 31 4.37 -13.77 8.62
C LEU A 31 4.38 -15.29 8.87
N TYR A 32 4.26 -15.71 10.14
CA TYR A 32 4.22 -17.13 10.46
C TYR A 32 2.97 -17.83 9.91
N GLN A 33 1.81 -17.19 9.95
CA GLN A 33 0.59 -17.70 9.31
C GLN A 33 0.75 -17.84 7.79
N THR A 34 1.39 -16.86 7.15
CA THR A 34 1.67 -16.90 5.70
C THR A 34 2.59 -18.06 5.37
N ILE A 35 3.66 -18.27 6.13
CA ILE A 35 4.59 -19.39 5.95
C ILE A 35 3.87 -20.74 6.13
N GLN A 36 3.05 -20.89 7.16
CA GLN A 36 2.25 -22.11 7.35
C GLN A 36 1.28 -22.38 6.20
N ARG A 37 0.70 -21.34 5.60
CA ARG A 37 -0.16 -21.48 4.41
C ARG A 37 0.66 -21.91 3.19
N LEU A 38 1.76 -21.23 2.91
CA LEU A 38 2.67 -21.57 1.81
C LEU A 38 3.20 -23.01 1.93
N GLU A 39 3.53 -23.47 3.14
CA GLU A 39 3.96 -24.84 3.42
C GLU A 39 2.84 -25.85 3.14
N ARG A 40 1.62 -25.58 3.66
CA ARG A 40 0.44 -26.43 3.45
C ARG A 40 0.07 -26.57 1.97
N GLU A 41 0.28 -25.52 1.18
CA GLU A 41 0.03 -25.51 -0.27
C GLU A 41 1.18 -26.12 -1.10
N GLY A 42 2.28 -26.51 -0.43
CA GLY A 42 3.47 -27.09 -1.06
C GLY A 42 4.31 -26.08 -1.85
N LEU A 43 4.18 -24.79 -1.56
CA LEU A 43 4.91 -23.70 -2.22
C LEU A 43 6.29 -23.47 -1.59
N ILE A 44 6.43 -23.84 -0.32
CA ILE A 44 7.71 -23.92 0.39
C ILE A 44 7.79 -25.26 1.11
N ILE A 45 9.00 -25.72 1.41
CA ILE A 45 9.27 -26.92 2.19
C ILE A 45 10.24 -26.64 3.34
N PRO A 46 10.06 -27.29 4.49
CA PRO A 46 11.03 -27.19 5.57
C PRO A 46 12.30 -27.95 5.21
N ARG A 47 13.44 -27.27 5.26
CA ARG A 47 14.77 -27.88 5.33
C ARG A 47 15.19 -27.91 6.79
N LYS A 48 15.38 -29.12 7.34
CA LYS A 48 16.01 -29.25 8.66
C LYS A 48 17.51 -28.98 8.50
N THR A 49 17.98 -27.92 9.13
CA THR A 49 19.42 -27.69 9.31
C THR A 49 19.93 -28.64 10.39
N VAL A 50 20.91 -29.49 10.06
CA VAL A 50 21.62 -30.33 11.04
C VAL A 50 22.45 -29.41 11.95
N ARG A 51 22.38 -29.67 13.26
CA ARG A 51 22.87 -28.85 14.38
C ARG A 51 24.29 -28.27 14.22
N ASP A 52 24.44 -27.08 14.79
CA ASP A 52 25.66 -26.66 15.50
C ASP A 52 25.31 -26.61 17.00
N ASP A 53 26.16 -27.16 17.84
CA ASP A 53 25.90 -27.47 19.24
C ASP A 53 25.56 -26.20 20.06
N LYS A 54 24.53 -26.29 20.94
CA LYS A 54 24.06 -25.27 21.93
C LYS A 54 22.97 -24.25 21.54
N ARG A 55 22.23 -24.39 20.44
CA ARG A 55 21.01 -23.56 20.16
C ARG A 55 19.79 -24.41 19.75
N PRO A 56 18.55 -23.97 20.05
CA PRO A 56 17.34 -24.69 19.64
C PRO A 56 17.28 -24.82 18.11
N GLU A 57 16.73 -25.95 17.64
CA GLU A 57 16.55 -26.24 16.22
C GLU A 57 15.80 -25.10 15.52
N ARG A 58 16.33 -24.62 14.40
CA ARG A 58 15.68 -23.60 13.57
C ARG A 58 15.30 -24.22 12.24
N THR A 59 14.00 -24.31 11.99
CA THR A 59 13.47 -24.69 10.67
C THR A 59 13.73 -23.55 9.70
N VAL A 60 14.45 -23.85 8.62
CA VAL A 60 14.58 -22.97 7.47
C VAL A 60 13.64 -23.47 6.38
N TYR A 61 13.13 -22.55 5.57
CA TYR A 61 12.21 -22.86 4.48
C TYR A 61 12.88 -22.58 3.15
N GLU A 62 12.67 -23.49 2.21
CA GLU A 62 13.12 -23.41 0.83
C GLU A 62 11.90 -23.35 -0.09
N ILE A 63 11.92 -22.47 -1.09
CA ILE A 63 10.86 -22.39 -2.10
C ILE A 63 10.92 -23.61 -3.04
N THR A 64 9.76 -24.23 -3.31
CA THR A 64 9.66 -25.35 -4.24
C THR A 64 9.60 -24.86 -5.69
N GLU A 65 9.76 -25.76 -6.66
CA GLU A 65 9.58 -25.40 -8.08
C GLU A 65 8.17 -24.85 -8.36
N LYS A 66 7.14 -25.55 -7.84
CA LYS A 66 5.75 -25.09 -7.85
C LYS A 66 5.60 -23.69 -7.24
N GLY A 67 6.27 -23.42 -6.12
CA GLY A 67 6.28 -22.10 -5.49
C GLY A 67 6.90 -21.01 -6.37
N ARG A 68 7.97 -21.33 -7.11
CA ARG A 68 8.61 -20.41 -8.06
C ARG A 68 7.69 -20.10 -9.23
N GLU A 69 7.09 -21.11 -9.83
CA GLU A 69 6.17 -20.96 -10.96
C GLU A 69 5.01 -20.04 -10.59
N ILE A 70 4.34 -20.32 -9.46
CA ILE A 70 3.21 -19.50 -8.97
C ILE A 70 3.65 -18.07 -8.65
N ALA A 71 4.82 -17.88 -8.04
CA ALA A 71 5.32 -16.53 -7.77
C ALA A 71 5.58 -15.73 -9.05
N LEU A 72 6.10 -16.36 -10.10
CA LEU A 72 6.34 -15.73 -11.40
C LEU A 72 5.03 -15.43 -12.15
N GLU A 73 4.07 -16.35 -12.12
CA GLU A 73 2.74 -16.13 -12.68
C GLU A 73 2.02 -14.97 -11.98
N TRP A 74 2.05 -14.96 -10.65
CA TRP A 74 1.49 -13.88 -9.85
C TRP A 74 2.15 -12.53 -10.15
N MET A 75 3.48 -12.49 -10.29
CA MET A 75 4.20 -11.28 -10.67
C MET A 75 3.78 -10.76 -12.04
N ARG A 76 3.66 -11.65 -13.05
CA ARG A 76 3.19 -11.27 -14.38
C ARG A 76 1.75 -10.75 -14.33
N ALA A 77 0.88 -11.38 -13.55
CA ALA A 77 -0.51 -10.97 -13.42
C ALA A 77 -0.63 -9.56 -12.80
N ILE A 78 0.05 -9.28 -11.68
CA ILE A 78 0.03 -7.96 -11.05
C ILE A 78 0.56 -6.87 -11.97
N LEU A 79 1.66 -7.14 -12.70
CA LEU A 79 2.26 -6.15 -13.60
C LEU A 79 1.40 -5.86 -14.84
N SER A 80 0.59 -6.81 -15.29
CA SER A 80 -0.18 -6.70 -16.53
C SER A 80 -1.66 -6.38 -16.34
N THR A 81 -2.20 -6.62 -15.15
CA THR A 81 -3.64 -6.54 -14.89
C THR A 81 -3.96 -5.42 -13.92
N LEU A 82 -4.70 -4.41 -14.40
CA LEU A 82 -5.27 -3.39 -13.53
C LEU A 82 -6.34 -4.03 -12.65
N THR A 83 -6.04 -4.14 -11.36
CA THR A 83 -6.99 -4.63 -10.35
C THR A 83 -7.67 -3.44 -9.68
N ARG A 84 -8.96 -3.58 -9.36
CA ARG A 84 -9.67 -2.56 -8.59
C ARG A 84 -9.27 -2.66 -7.13
N GLU A 85 -8.47 -1.68 -6.69
CA GLU A 85 -8.20 -1.46 -5.28
C GLU A 85 -9.35 -0.65 -4.65
N TYR A 86 -9.49 -0.76 -3.32
CA TYR A 86 -10.47 0.00 -2.55
C TYR A 86 -9.77 0.82 -1.46
N PRO A 87 -8.98 1.85 -1.82
CA PRO A 87 -8.28 2.66 -0.83
C PRO A 87 -9.27 3.51 -0.01
N GLU A 88 -8.92 3.77 1.24
CA GLU A 88 -9.78 4.51 2.19
C GLU A 88 -10.00 5.97 1.79
N PHE A 89 -8.99 6.62 1.21
CA PHE A 89 -9.08 8.05 0.88
C PHE A 89 -10.14 8.34 -0.21
N PRO A 90 -10.17 7.67 -1.37
CA PRO A 90 -11.28 7.78 -2.32
C PRO A 90 -12.65 7.42 -1.72
N ALA A 91 -12.70 6.44 -0.82
CA ALA A 91 -13.94 6.10 -0.11
C ALA A 91 -14.41 7.27 0.78
N ALA A 92 -13.51 7.91 1.52
CA ALA A 92 -13.81 9.11 2.30
C ALA A 92 -14.25 10.29 1.40
N MET A 93 -13.60 10.47 0.23
CA MET A 93 -14.00 11.51 -0.74
C MET A 93 -15.43 11.31 -1.26
N SER A 94 -15.91 10.07 -1.35
CA SER A 94 -17.30 9.78 -1.74
C SER A 94 -18.33 10.19 -0.67
N SER A 95 -17.87 10.48 0.55
CA SER A 95 -18.70 10.81 1.72
C SER A 95 -18.37 12.17 2.32
N LEU A 96 -17.72 13.08 1.58
CA LEU A 96 -17.38 14.43 2.05
C LEU A 96 -18.54 15.20 2.70
N PRO A 97 -19.80 15.11 2.22
CA PRO A 97 -20.91 15.84 2.82
C PRO A 97 -21.25 15.48 4.27
N LEU A 98 -20.61 14.45 4.86
CA LEU A 98 -20.67 14.19 6.30
C LEU A 98 -19.97 15.27 7.13
N LEU A 99 -19.10 16.07 6.52
CA LEU A 99 -18.39 17.19 7.12
C LEU A 99 -18.81 18.51 6.46
N THR A 100 -18.46 19.64 7.09
CA THR A 100 -18.64 20.96 6.48
C THR A 100 -17.54 21.22 5.45
N PRO A 101 -17.78 22.10 4.44
CA PRO A 101 -16.73 22.47 3.48
C PRO A 101 -15.43 22.97 4.14
N ASP A 102 -15.54 23.76 5.21
CA ASP A 102 -14.39 24.30 5.95
C ASP A 102 -13.60 23.22 6.69
N ASP A 103 -14.30 22.23 7.28
CA ASP A 103 -13.63 21.10 7.92
C ASP A 103 -12.93 20.23 6.87
N VAL A 104 -13.59 19.92 5.75
CA VAL A 104 -12.98 19.20 4.63
C VAL A 104 -11.71 19.92 4.14
N ALA A 105 -11.76 21.24 3.93
CA ALA A 105 -10.60 22.03 3.53
C ALA A 105 -9.45 21.88 4.54
N SER A 106 -9.76 22.02 5.83
CA SER A 106 -8.78 21.90 6.92
C SER A 106 -8.12 20.50 6.96
N GLN A 107 -8.89 19.42 6.80
CA GLN A 107 -8.34 18.06 6.77
C GLN A 107 -7.50 17.80 5.52
N LEU A 108 -7.91 18.32 4.36
CA LEU A 108 -7.17 18.19 3.12
C LEU A 108 -5.85 18.99 3.15
N GLU A 109 -5.82 20.15 3.82
CA GLU A 109 -4.57 20.88 4.06
C GLU A 109 -3.58 20.10 4.94
N LEU A 110 -4.06 19.44 6.00
CA LEU A 110 -3.23 18.56 6.83
C LEU A 110 -2.68 17.39 6.01
N ARG A 111 -3.52 16.79 5.17
CA ARG A 111 -3.10 15.72 4.25
C ARG A 111 -2.05 16.21 3.26
N ALA A 112 -2.23 17.37 2.63
CA ALA A 112 -1.26 17.94 1.70
C ALA A 112 0.11 18.12 2.36
N LYS A 113 0.17 18.68 3.58
CA LYS A 113 1.40 18.83 4.37
C LYS A 113 2.08 17.49 4.68
N ALA A 114 1.28 16.45 4.98
CA ALA A 114 1.81 15.11 5.21
C ALA A 114 2.42 14.51 3.93
N ILE A 115 1.75 14.66 2.79
CA ILE A 115 2.24 14.20 1.49
C ILE A 115 3.52 14.95 1.10
N GLU A 116 3.60 16.27 1.31
CA GLU A 116 4.82 17.05 1.09
C GLU A 116 6.00 16.56 1.93
N SER A 117 5.75 16.22 3.20
CA SER A 117 6.77 15.66 4.07
C SER A 117 7.26 14.30 3.57
N GLU A 118 6.35 13.48 3.07
CA GLU A 118 6.66 12.16 2.54
C GLU A 118 7.44 12.24 1.22
N LEU A 119 7.07 13.17 0.33
CA LEU A 119 7.82 13.45 -0.90
C LEU A 119 9.26 13.86 -0.60
N ARG A 120 9.48 14.74 0.38
CA ARG A 120 10.84 15.12 0.81
C ARG A 120 11.63 13.91 1.31
N ARG A 121 11.02 13.06 2.14
CA ARG A 121 11.66 11.83 2.63
C ARG A 121 12.08 10.90 1.47
N ILE A 122 11.19 10.69 0.49
CA ILE A 122 11.48 9.85 -0.67
C ILE A 122 12.59 10.46 -1.52
N ASP A 123 12.57 11.79 -1.72
CA ASP A 123 13.61 12.51 -2.46
C ASP A 123 14.98 12.35 -1.78
N ASP A 124 15.05 12.48 -0.45
CA ASP A 124 16.28 12.26 0.33
C ASP A 124 16.80 10.82 0.17
N VAL A 125 15.92 9.82 0.28
CA VAL A 125 16.28 8.39 0.10
C VAL A 125 16.83 8.14 -1.30
N LEU A 126 16.17 8.66 -2.34
CA LEU A 126 16.62 8.51 -3.72
C LEU A 126 17.97 9.22 -3.95
N GLN A 127 18.18 10.36 -3.32
CA GLN A 127 19.44 11.10 -3.40
C GLN A 127 20.59 10.36 -2.70
N GLU A 128 20.35 9.73 -1.57
CA GLU A 128 21.35 8.92 -0.84
C GLU A 128 21.66 7.61 -1.57
N ALA A 129 20.70 7.06 -2.31
CA ALA A 129 20.81 5.77 -3.01
C ALA A 129 21.44 5.85 -4.41
N GLN A 130 22.20 6.90 -4.74
CA GLN A 130 22.81 7.08 -6.09
C GLN A 130 23.70 5.92 -6.55
N ALA A 131 24.31 5.18 -5.63
CA ALA A 131 25.12 4.01 -5.93
C ALA A 131 24.30 2.74 -6.20
N VAL A 132 23.00 2.75 -5.88
CA VAL A 132 22.09 1.62 -6.07
C VAL A 132 21.57 1.63 -7.51
N PRO A 133 21.63 0.50 -8.24
CA PRO A 133 21.04 0.42 -9.57
C PRO A 133 19.56 0.76 -9.56
N ARG A 134 19.11 1.59 -10.52
CA ARG A 134 17.73 2.09 -10.63
C ARG A 134 16.65 1.01 -10.53
N LEU A 135 16.93 -0.21 -11.00
CA LEU A 135 16.01 -1.35 -10.90
C LEU A 135 15.49 -1.56 -9.46
N PHE A 136 16.32 -1.31 -8.45
CA PHE A 136 15.97 -1.47 -7.03
C PHE A 136 15.39 -0.20 -6.40
N LEU A 137 15.14 0.85 -7.18
CA LEU A 137 14.57 2.12 -6.75
C LEU A 137 13.20 2.38 -7.40
N LEU A 138 12.75 1.54 -8.33
CA LEU A 138 11.51 1.74 -9.09
C LEU A 138 10.27 1.84 -8.19
N GLU A 139 10.23 1.09 -7.08
CA GLU A 139 9.13 1.22 -6.12
C GLU A 139 9.06 2.61 -5.48
N MET A 140 10.20 3.24 -5.20
CA MET A 140 10.25 4.58 -4.60
C MET A 140 9.91 5.64 -5.66
N GLU A 141 10.39 5.47 -6.89
CA GLU A 141 9.98 6.31 -8.02
C GLU A 141 8.44 6.26 -8.23
N TYR A 142 7.85 5.07 -8.13
CA TYR A 142 6.40 4.88 -8.24
C TYR A 142 5.64 5.58 -7.10
N LEU A 143 6.01 5.34 -5.83
CA LEU A 143 5.35 5.99 -4.69
C LEU A 143 5.44 7.51 -4.77
N ARG A 144 6.63 8.03 -5.13
CA ARG A 144 6.83 9.47 -5.37
C ARG A 144 5.88 10.02 -6.43
N ALA A 145 5.73 9.32 -7.55
CA ALA A 145 4.83 9.74 -8.63
C ALA A 145 3.36 9.78 -8.18
N ILE A 146 2.91 8.77 -7.44
CA ILE A 146 1.55 8.72 -6.88
C ILE A 146 1.33 9.86 -5.89
N HIS A 147 2.25 10.07 -4.95
CA HIS A 147 2.15 11.15 -3.97
C HIS A 147 2.19 12.54 -4.59
N ALA A 148 3.02 12.76 -5.62
CA ALA A 148 3.06 14.04 -6.32
C ALA A 148 1.73 14.33 -7.04
N ALA A 149 1.16 13.32 -7.70
CA ALA A 149 -0.16 13.45 -8.34
C ALA A 149 -1.26 13.73 -7.32
N GLU A 150 -1.24 13.02 -6.19
CA GLU A 150 -2.20 13.22 -5.12
C GLU A 150 -2.07 14.61 -4.49
N LEU A 151 -0.86 15.08 -4.19
CA LEU A 151 -0.62 16.44 -3.67
C LEU A 151 -1.19 17.49 -4.62
N SER A 152 -0.87 17.39 -5.92
CA SER A 152 -1.38 18.32 -6.93
C SER A 152 -2.91 18.35 -6.95
N TRP A 153 -3.56 17.19 -6.82
CA TRP A 153 -5.02 17.10 -6.81
C TRP A 153 -5.61 17.66 -5.52
N VAL A 154 -5.09 17.25 -4.35
CA VAL A 154 -5.55 17.70 -3.03
C VAL A 154 -5.43 19.21 -2.88
N SER A 155 -4.27 19.79 -3.25
CA SER A 155 -4.07 21.24 -3.21
C SER A 155 -5.05 21.99 -4.12
N GLY A 156 -5.41 21.41 -5.27
CA GLY A 156 -6.45 21.95 -6.15
C GLY A 156 -7.83 21.99 -5.48
N ILE A 157 -8.24 20.88 -4.86
CA ILE A 157 -9.52 20.78 -4.14
C ILE A 157 -9.56 21.74 -2.94
N VAL A 158 -8.46 21.87 -2.18
CA VAL A 158 -8.35 22.87 -1.12
C VAL A 158 -8.58 24.27 -1.70
N GLY A 159 -7.90 24.62 -2.78
CA GLY A 159 -8.09 25.91 -3.45
C GLY A 159 -9.52 26.15 -3.94
N ASP A 160 -10.23 25.11 -4.37
CA ASP A 160 -11.63 25.19 -4.78
C ASP A 160 -12.57 25.37 -3.59
N LEU A 161 -12.32 24.70 -2.47
CA LEU A 161 -13.09 24.84 -1.23
C LEU A 161 -12.87 26.23 -0.61
N SER A 162 -11.62 26.69 -0.49
CA SER A 162 -11.30 28.02 0.05
C SER A 162 -11.90 29.16 -0.80
N ALA A 163 -11.96 28.96 -2.12
CA ALA A 163 -12.58 29.92 -3.04
C ALA A 163 -14.10 29.72 -3.19
N GLN A 164 -14.70 28.79 -2.44
CA GLN A 164 -16.12 28.43 -2.50
C GLN A 164 -16.61 28.01 -3.90
N ARG A 165 -15.71 27.54 -4.77
CA ARG A 165 -16.06 26.91 -6.05
C ARG A 165 -16.67 25.53 -5.85
N ILE A 166 -16.24 24.85 -4.78
CA ILE A 166 -16.88 23.66 -4.23
C ILE A 166 -17.41 24.05 -2.85
N THR A 167 -18.72 23.92 -2.65
CA THR A 167 -19.37 24.16 -1.36
C THR A 167 -20.72 23.45 -1.33
N TRP A 168 -21.25 23.24 -0.13
CA TRP A 168 -22.57 22.66 0.07
C TRP A 168 -23.18 23.15 1.39
N THR A 169 -24.50 23.11 1.45
CA THR A 169 -25.28 23.25 2.68
C THR A 169 -26.16 22.02 2.86
N GLU A 170 -26.59 21.74 4.08
CA GLU A 170 -27.49 20.62 4.35
C GLU A 170 -28.78 20.73 3.51
N GLU A 171 -29.30 21.95 3.37
CA GLU A 171 -30.47 22.23 2.53
C GLU A 171 -30.21 21.93 1.05
N TRP A 172 -29.06 22.38 0.51
CA TRP A 172 -28.69 22.08 -0.87
C TRP A 172 -28.53 20.57 -1.09
N LEU A 173 -27.93 19.84 -0.14
CA LEU A 173 -27.80 18.38 -0.21
C LEU A 173 -29.17 17.70 -0.21
N ARG A 174 -30.11 18.14 0.63
CA ARG A 174 -31.49 17.63 0.65
C ARG A 174 -32.20 17.89 -0.68
N GLN A 175 -32.03 19.07 -1.28
CA GLN A 175 -32.60 19.41 -2.59
C GLN A 175 -32.03 18.53 -3.70
N ILE A 176 -30.72 18.31 -3.71
CA ILE A 176 -30.05 17.41 -4.66
C ILE A 176 -30.54 15.97 -4.45
N ALA A 177 -30.58 15.49 -3.22
CA ALA A 177 -31.08 14.13 -2.91
C ALA A 177 -32.53 13.95 -3.38
N ALA A 178 -33.42 14.92 -3.17
CA ALA A 178 -34.80 14.88 -3.67
C ALA A 178 -34.87 14.86 -5.21
N LYS A 179 -34.01 15.64 -5.88
CA LYS A 179 -33.95 15.73 -7.35
C LYS A 179 -33.44 14.43 -8.00
N PHE A 180 -32.52 13.73 -7.35
CA PHE A 180 -31.90 12.50 -7.87
C PHE A 180 -32.41 11.23 -7.20
N SER A 181 -33.42 11.33 -6.33
CA SER A 181 -34.19 10.17 -5.87
C SER A 181 -34.99 9.64 -7.06
N ILE A 182 -34.44 8.62 -7.73
CA ILE A 182 -35.20 7.79 -8.67
C ILE A 182 -36.29 7.12 -7.84
N ALA A 183 -37.55 7.52 -8.04
CA ALA A 183 -38.67 6.72 -7.56
C ALA A 183 -38.48 5.32 -8.14
N PRO A 184 -38.41 4.24 -7.33
CA PRO A 184 -38.34 2.90 -7.87
C PRO A 184 -39.58 2.72 -8.74
N LYS A 185 -39.40 2.46 -10.04
CA LYS A 185 -40.46 1.87 -10.85
C LYS A 185 -40.71 0.48 -10.28
N LEU A 186 -41.71 0.40 -9.41
CA LEU A 186 -42.39 -0.83 -9.09
C LEU A 186 -43.24 -1.17 -10.32
N ASP A 187 -42.66 -1.93 -11.25
CA ASP A 187 -43.38 -2.72 -12.25
C ASP A 187 -43.00 -4.20 -12.02
#